data_AF-A0AAQ3W944-F1
#
_entry.id   AF-A0AAQ3W944-F1
#
_cell.length_a   1.000
_cell.length_b   1.000
_cell.length_c   1.000
_cell.angle_alpha   90.00
_cell.angle_beta   90.00
_cell.angle_gamma   90.00
#
_symmetry.space_group_name_H-M   'P 1'
#
loop_
_entity.id
_entity.type
_entity.pdbx_description
1 polymer ?
#
loop_
_entity_poly.entity_id
_entity_poly.type
_entity_poly.pdbx_seq_one_letter_code
_entity_poly.pdbx_strand_id
1 'polypeptide(L)'
;MNNREEYLKEFTRPRQWSLRDEMAAIQVSKYQDNMTAEKHVNQVKKSIQEWITREKLYQLKIADNLPILVSDVNKEEVKKEIMEWSGDREKYHYLWVSFRDNGMIVTIGRTSFSKKSGYGDLFDKFDVFGTGTQKLILKFLIDSEDSSKEMERLNAKMNTFTTYALIIPVKSDDSKMVNNLEKQLGEYLIKRYPVFNYYSHNW
;
A
#
# COMPACT_ATOMS: atom_id res chain seq x y z
N MET A 1 0.36 -26.43 7.33
CA MET A 1 -0.29 -25.38 6.51
C MET A 1 -1.62 -25.94 6.03
N ASN A 2 -2.69 -25.14 6.02
CA ASN A 2 -4.00 -25.63 5.61
C ASN A 2 -4.04 -25.76 4.07
N ASN A 3 -4.51 -26.90 3.54
CA ASN A 3 -4.60 -27.20 2.11
C ASN A 3 -5.28 -26.05 1.31
N ARG A 4 -6.16 -25.30 1.98
CA ARG A 4 -6.85 -24.14 1.43
C ARG A 4 -5.94 -22.93 1.14
N GLU A 5 -4.95 -22.67 1.99
CA GLU A 5 -4.02 -21.56 1.77
C GLU A 5 -3.15 -21.81 0.54
N GLU A 6 -2.63 -23.02 0.40
CA GLU A 6 -1.79 -23.43 -0.73
C GLU A 6 -2.55 -23.25 -2.05
N TYR A 7 -3.80 -23.71 -2.11
CA TYR A 7 -4.69 -23.48 -3.25
C TYR A 7 -4.86 -21.98 -3.58
N LEU A 8 -5.13 -21.14 -2.57
CA LEU A 8 -5.33 -19.71 -2.82
C LEU A 8 -4.05 -19.03 -3.33
N LYS A 9 -2.86 -19.49 -2.91
CA LYS A 9 -1.58 -18.94 -3.38
C LYS A 9 -1.32 -19.19 -4.87
N GLU A 10 -1.99 -20.14 -5.50
CA GLU A 10 -1.86 -20.43 -6.94
C GLU A 10 -2.45 -19.30 -7.81
N PHE A 11 -3.33 -18.46 -7.25
CA PHE A 11 -3.92 -17.35 -7.98
C PHE A 11 -2.97 -16.15 -8.06
N THR A 12 -2.72 -15.66 -9.28
CA THR A 12 -1.99 -14.39 -9.44
C THR A 12 -2.89 -13.17 -9.18
N ARG A 13 -4.13 -13.18 -9.69
CA ARG A 13 -5.07 -12.04 -9.60
C ARG A 13 -6.52 -12.55 -9.56
N PRO A 14 -6.97 -13.14 -8.44
CA PRO A 14 -8.32 -13.67 -8.37
C PRO A 14 -9.33 -12.53 -8.50
N ARG A 15 -10.22 -12.62 -9.52
CA ARG A 15 -11.29 -11.64 -9.75
C ARG A 15 -12.45 -11.79 -8.76
N GLN A 16 -12.58 -12.97 -8.14
CA GLN A 16 -13.60 -13.23 -7.13
C GLN A 16 -13.19 -12.62 -5.79
N TRP A 17 -13.99 -11.65 -5.32
CA TRP A 17 -13.71 -10.95 -4.05
C TRP A 17 -13.72 -11.86 -2.83
N SER A 18 -14.56 -12.89 -2.81
CA SER A 18 -14.62 -13.86 -1.70
C SER A 18 -13.29 -14.59 -1.48
N LEU A 19 -12.57 -14.95 -2.55
CA LEU A 19 -11.25 -15.58 -2.44
C LEU A 19 -10.20 -14.61 -1.88
N ARG A 20 -10.33 -13.31 -2.20
CA ARG A 20 -9.44 -12.27 -1.67
C ARG A 20 -9.69 -12.03 -0.19
N ASP A 21 -10.95 -12.00 0.22
CA ASP A 21 -11.37 -11.85 1.60
C ASP A 21 -10.89 -13.03 2.45
N GLU A 22 -11.06 -14.26 1.95
CA GLU A 22 -10.57 -15.47 2.61
C GLU A 22 -9.04 -15.45 2.81
N MET A 23 -8.29 -15.08 1.76
CA MET A 23 -6.84 -14.91 1.89
C MET A 23 -6.50 -13.82 2.91
N ALA A 24 -7.20 -12.67 2.90
CA ALA A 24 -6.97 -11.61 3.86
C ALA A 24 -7.18 -12.10 5.31
N ALA A 25 -8.25 -12.86 5.58
CA ALA A 25 -8.50 -13.46 6.89
C ALA A 25 -7.38 -14.41 7.33
N ILE A 26 -6.88 -15.25 6.41
CA ILE A 26 -5.71 -16.11 6.67
C ILE A 26 -4.50 -15.27 7.04
N GLN A 27 -4.21 -14.20 6.31
CA GLN A 27 -3.06 -13.32 6.57
C GLN A 27 -3.17 -12.60 7.91
N VAL A 28 -4.38 -12.15 8.29
CA VAL A 28 -4.65 -11.58 9.62
C VAL A 28 -4.36 -12.61 10.71
N SER A 29 -4.83 -13.85 10.57
CA SER A 29 -4.60 -14.89 11.59
C SER A 29 -3.13 -15.27 11.80
N LYS A 30 -2.29 -15.08 10.77
CA LYS A 30 -0.85 -15.33 10.85
C LYS A 30 -0.09 -14.20 11.50
N TYR A 31 -0.62 -12.98 11.42
CA TYR A 31 0.03 -11.83 12.01
C TYR A 31 -0.12 -11.90 13.53
N GLN A 32 1.01 -12.00 14.22
CA GLN A 32 1.06 -11.99 15.68
C GLN A 32 1.50 -10.60 16.13
N ASP A 33 0.68 -9.94 16.95
CA ASP A 33 0.95 -8.62 17.54
C ASP A 33 2.00 -8.71 18.66
N ASN A 34 3.21 -9.16 18.34
CA ASN A 34 4.31 -9.33 19.29
C ASN A 34 5.38 -8.22 19.19
N MET A 35 5.25 -7.29 18.24
CA MET A 35 6.16 -6.17 18.02
C MET A 35 5.37 -4.87 17.82
N THR A 36 5.97 -3.72 18.19
CA THR A 36 5.38 -2.43 17.84
C THR A 36 5.43 -2.19 16.33
N ALA A 37 4.50 -1.40 15.79
CA ALA A 37 4.50 -1.07 14.36
C ALA A 37 5.84 -0.52 13.89
N GLU A 38 6.40 0.44 14.61
CA GLU A 38 7.68 1.05 14.26
C GLU A 38 8.81 0.02 14.13
N LYS A 39 8.90 -0.95 15.06
CA LYS A 39 9.90 -2.01 15.00
C LYS A 39 9.70 -2.90 13.77
N HIS A 40 8.45 -3.30 13.49
CA HIS A 40 8.18 -4.15 12.34
C HIS A 40 8.38 -3.42 11.02
N VAL A 41 7.97 -2.16 10.92
CA VAL A 41 8.21 -1.31 9.76
C VAL A 41 9.71 -1.18 9.49
N ASN A 42 10.53 -0.95 10.52
CA ASN A 42 11.99 -0.88 10.38
C ASN A 42 12.61 -2.24 9.98
N GLN A 43 12.08 -3.36 10.48
CA GLN A 43 12.50 -4.69 10.05
C GLN A 43 12.20 -4.93 8.56
N VAL A 44 11.01 -4.54 8.11
CA VAL A 44 10.62 -4.64 6.69
C VAL A 44 11.47 -3.70 5.83
N LYS A 45 11.73 -2.46 6.28
CA LYS A 45 12.67 -1.53 5.62
C LYS A 45 14.03 -2.18 5.40
N LYS A 46 14.61 -2.78 6.44
CA LYS A 46 15.90 -3.49 6.35
C LYS A 46 15.83 -4.66 5.36
N SER A 47 14.76 -5.46 5.40
CA SER A 47 14.58 -6.58 4.45
C SER A 47 14.49 -6.12 3.00
N ILE A 48 13.88 -4.97 2.74
CA ILE A 48 13.80 -4.39 1.39
C ILE A 48 15.17 -3.84 0.97
N GLN A 49 15.93 -3.21 1.87
CA GLN A 49 17.31 -2.77 1.57
C GLN A 49 18.18 -3.96 1.19
N GLU A 50 18.13 -5.04 1.97
CA GLU A 50 18.86 -6.29 1.68
C GLU A 50 18.46 -6.89 0.32
N TRP A 51 17.18 -6.85 -0.03
CA TRP A 51 16.68 -7.29 -1.33
C TRP A 51 17.23 -6.43 -2.47
N ILE A 52 17.13 -5.10 -2.37
CA ILE A 52 17.65 -4.16 -3.38
C ILE A 52 19.14 -4.41 -3.62
N THR A 53 19.93 -4.56 -2.55
CA THR A 53 21.36 -4.82 -2.64
C THR A 53 21.66 -6.18 -3.25
N ARG A 54 20.99 -7.26 -2.80
CA ARG A 54 21.25 -8.63 -3.29
C ARG A 54 20.89 -8.79 -4.76
N GLU A 55 19.74 -8.27 -5.17
CA GLU A 55 19.26 -8.36 -6.56
C GLU A 55 19.84 -7.26 -7.47
N LYS A 56 20.72 -6.40 -6.94
CA LYS A 56 21.39 -5.32 -7.68
C LYS A 56 20.41 -4.37 -8.39
N LEU A 57 19.32 -4.00 -7.71
CA LEU A 57 18.26 -3.15 -8.24
C LEU A 57 18.62 -1.67 -8.10
N TYR A 58 19.64 -1.22 -8.84
CA TYR A 58 20.20 0.15 -8.73
C TYR A 58 19.19 1.27 -9.03
N GLN A 59 18.09 0.94 -9.68
CA GLN A 59 16.96 1.83 -9.94
C GLN A 59 16.01 2.01 -8.75
N LEU A 60 16.31 1.43 -7.58
CA LEU A 60 15.53 1.58 -6.35
C LEU A 60 16.41 2.13 -5.24
N LYS A 61 15.86 3.00 -4.40
CA LYS A 61 16.42 3.39 -3.10
C LYS A 61 15.27 3.51 -2.12
N ILE A 62 15.44 3.06 -0.89
CA ILE A 62 14.50 3.44 0.17
C ILE A 62 14.86 4.84 0.63
N ALA A 63 13.88 5.74 0.64
CA ALA A 63 14.01 7.07 1.20
C ALA A 63 14.44 6.99 2.67
N ASP A 64 15.52 7.71 3.02
CA ASP A 64 16.18 7.54 4.32
C ASP A 64 15.27 8.01 5.47
N ASN A 65 14.48 9.06 5.22
CA ASN A 65 13.55 9.69 6.15
C ASN A 65 12.20 8.97 6.27
N LEU A 66 11.99 7.87 5.54
CA LEU A 66 10.72 7.13 5.48
C LEU A 66 10.98 5.73 6.08
N PRO A 67 10.25 5.33 7.14
CA PRO A 67 8.79 5.30 7.15
C PRO A 67 8.12 6.58 7.63
N ILE A 68 7.01 6.92 6.99
CA ILE A 68 6.14 8.04 7.38
C ILE A 68 4.87 7.55 8.03
N LEU A 69 4.37 8.33 8.99
CA LEU A 69 2.99 8.27 9.41
C LEU A 69 2.13 8.95 8.32
N VAL A 70 1.18 8.22 7.74
CA VAL A 70 0.39 8.70 6.59
C VAL A 70 -0.53 9.87 6.97
N SER A 71 -1.02 9.91 8.22
CA SER A 71 -1.88 10.99 8.71
C SER A 71 -1.17 12.34 8.80
N ASP A 72 0.13 12.32 9.06
CA ASP A 72 0.94 13.51 9.39
C ASP A 72 1.92 13.85 8.26
N VAL A 73 1.75 13.23 7.09
CA VAL A 73 2.72 13.37 6.00
C VAL A 73 2.61 14.73 5.30
N ASN A 74 3.75 15.40 5.14
CA ASN A 74 3.89 16.49 4.19
C ASN A 74 4.11 15.91 2.78
N LYS A 75 3.04 15.79 1.99
CA LYS A 75 3.06 15.20 0.64
C LYS A 75 4.04 15.93 -0.30
N GLU A 76 4.24 17.23 -0.11
CA GLU A 76 5.18 18.03 -0.91
C GLU A 76 6.64 17.69 -0.61
N GLU A 77 6.98 17.41 0.64
CA GLU A 77 8.34 17.00 1.02
C GLU A 77 8.67 15.62 0.44
N VAL A 78 7.75 14.67 0.57
CA VAL A 78 7.91 13.34 -0.05
C VAL A 78 8.09 13.46 -1.57
N LYS A 79 7.30 14.32 -2.22
CA LYS A 79 7.40 14.58 -3.65
C LYS A 79 8.78 15.12 -4.02
N LYS A 80 9.29 16.10 -3.27
CA LYS A 80 10.63 16.66 -3.47
C LYS A 80 11.71 15.60 -3.31
N GLU A 81 11.66 14.78 -2.25
CA GLU A 81 12.65 13.72 -2.01
C GLU A 81 12.67 12.70 -3.16
N ILE A 82 11.50 12.27 -3.65
CA ILE A 82 11.39 11.36 -4.80
C ILE A 82 11.99 12.01 -6.06
N MET A 83 11.68 13.28 -6.32
CA MET A 83 12.19 14.02 -7.48
C MET A 83 13.71 14.20 -7.43
N GLU A 84 14.25 14.62 -6.29
CA GLU A 84 15.68 14.83 -6.07
C GLU A 84 16.48 13.56 -6.35
N TRP A 85 16.02 12.41 -5.85
CA TRP A 85 16.70 11.15 -6.08
C TRP A 85 16.51 10.61 -7.51
N SER A 86 15.33 10.78 -8.09
CA SER A 86 15.00 10.23 -9.43
C SER A 86 15.69 10.98 -10.57
N GLY A 87 16.12 12.22 -10.32
CA GLY A 87 16.54 13.18 -11.35
C GLY A 87 15.35 13.76 -12.10
N ASP A 88 15.61 14.71 -13.01
CA ASP A 88 14.53 15.33 -13.80
C ASP A 88 13.86 14.31 -14.72
N ARG A 89 12.53 14.21 -14.61
CA ARG A 89 11.67 13.29 -15.35
C ARG A 89 10.33 13.95 -15.69
N GLU A 90 9.73 13.49 -16.78
CA GLU A 90 8.35 13.84 -17.12
C GLU A 90 7.38 13.26 -16.08
N LYS A 91 7.60 11.99 -15.72
CA LYS A 91 6.81 11.25 -14.75
C LYS A 91 7.71 10.61 -13.69
N TYR A 92 7.30 10.75 -12.44
CA TYR A 92 8.00 10.21 -11.29
C TYR A 92 7.23 9.02 -10.77
N HIS A 93 7.95 7.93 -10.50
CA HIS A 93 7.38 6.68 -10.02
C HIS A 93 7.93 6.34 -8.65
N TYR A 94 7.09 5.73 -7.83
CA TYR A 94 7.52 5.13 -6.57
C TYR A 94 6.69 3.89 -6.28
N LEU A 95 7.32 2.94 -5.57
CA LEU A 95 6.64 1.85 -4.91
C LEU A 95 6.37 2.25 -3.46
N TRP A 96 5.35 1.66 -2.85
CA TRP A 96 5.17 1.76 -1.41
C TRP A 96 4.77 0.43 -0.80
N VAL A 97 5.06 0.34 0.49
CA VAL A 97 4.54 -0.69 1.38
C VAL A 97 3.82 0.03 2.51
N SER A 98 2.53 -0.25 2.67
CA SER A 98 1.72 0.37 3.70
C SER A 98 1.50 -0.57 4.88
N PHE A 99 1.35 0.00 6.07
CA PHE A 99 1.28 -0.73 7.32
C PHE A 99 0.16 -0.19 8.19
N ARG A 100 -0.43 -1.08 8.97
CA ARG A 100 -1.36 -0.74 10.04
C ARG A 100 -0.62 -0.29 11.32
N ASP A 101 -1.33 0.29 12.28
CA ASP A 101 -0.85 0.73 13.60
C ASP A 101 -0.22 -0.37 14.47
N ASN A 102 -0.54 -1.63 14.19
CA ASN A 102 0.09 -2.80 14.81
C ASN A 102 1.28 -3.36 14.01
N GLY A 103 1.61 -2.76 12.86
CA GLY A 103 2.74 -3.14 12.01
C GLY A 103 2.40 -4.13 10.90
N MET A 104 1.17 -4.65 10.81
CA MET A 104 0.79 -5.57 9.74
C MET A 104 0.95 -4.88 8.38
N ILE A 105 1.56 -5.56 7.39
CA ILE A 105 1.61 -5.04 6.03
C ILE A 105 0.20 -5.09 5.45
N VAL A 106 -0.30 -3.95 4.96
CA VAL A 106 -1.64 -3.84 4.38
C VAL A 106 -1.58 -4.04 2.87
N THR A 107 -0.78 -3.24 2.18
CA THR A 107 -0.73 -3.17 0.72
C THR A 107 0.70 -2.92 0.25
N ILE A 108 1.06 -3.55 -0.86
CA ILE A 108 2.26 -3.26 -1.65
C ILE A 108 1.76 -2.72 -2.99
N GLY A 109 2.20 -1.54 -3.38
CA GLY A 109 1.69 -0.87 -4.57
C GLY A 109 2.72 -0.01 -5.30
N ARG A 110 2.32 0.48 -6.47
CA ARG A 110 3.05 1.47 -7.27
C ARG A 110 2.11 2.58 -7.73
N THR A 111 2.68 3.75 -7.98
CA THR A 111 1.92 4.89 -8.51
C THR A 111 2.90 5.81 -9.22
N SER A 112 2.37 6.93 -9.68
CA SER A 112 3.14 7.93 -10.39
C SER A 112 2.53 9.31 -10.22
N PHE A 113 3.37 10.33 -10.34
CA PHE A 113 2.96 11.72 -10.36
C PHE A 113 3.77 12.52 -11.37
N SER A 114 3.34 13.75 -11.64
CA SER A 114 4.10 14.72 -12.43
C SER A 114 4.58 15.87 -11.54
N LYS A 115 5.57 16.62 -12.00
CA LYS A 115 6.04 17.81 -11.28
C LYS A 115 4.90 18.79 -10.94
N LYS A 116 3.93 18.95 -11.85
CA LYS A 116 2.83 19.93 -11.72
C LYS A 116 1.54 19.36 -11.12
N SER A 117 1.40 18.04 -10.99
CA SER A 117 0.14 17.44 -10.56
C SER A 117 0.32 16.05 -9.93
N GLY A 118 -0.60 15.73 -9.03
CA GLY A 118 -0.70 14.42 -8.41
C GLY A 118 0.34 14.17 -7.32
N TYR A 119 0.03 13.18 -6.49
CA TYR A 119 0.88 12.66 -5.42
C TYR A 119 0.83 11.11 -5.39
N GLY A 120 -0.09 10.53 -6.16
CA GLY A 120 -0.34 9.10 -6.23
C GLY A 120 -1.34 8.59 -5.19
N ASP A 121 -1.85 7.39 -5.42
CA ASP A 121 -2.98 6.77 -4.74
C ASP A 121 -2.76 6.55 -3.23
N LEU A 122 -1.49 6.46 -2.78
CA LEU A 122 -1.15 6.30 -1.36
C LEU A 122 -1.72 7.41 -0.48
N PHE A 123 -1.85 8.62 -1.02
CA PHE A 123 -2.22 9.80 -0.26
C PHE A 123 -3.68 10.20 -0.42
N ASP A 124 -4.44 9.48 -1.24
CA ASP A 124 -5.84 9.75 -1.48
C ASP A 124 -6.67 9.15 -0.35
N LYS A 125 -7.56 9.97 0.22
CA LYS A 125 -8.46 9.51 1.27
C LYS A 125 -9.49 8.57 0.66
N PHE A 126 -9.81 7.50 1.38
CA PHE A 126 -11.00 6.70 1.06
C PHE A 126 -12.24 7.58 1.28
N ASP A 127 -13.15 7.54 0.31
CA ASP A 127 -14.50 8.11 0.44
C ASP A 127 -15.51 7.00 0.13
N VAL A 128 -16.06 6.40 1.17
CA VAL A 128 -17.11 5.37 1.07
C VAL A 128 -18.35 5.89 0.33
N PHE A 129 -18.57 7.20 0.32
CA PHE A 129 -19.68 7.80 -0.41
C PHE A 129 -19.41 7.94 -1.92
N GLY A 130 -18.22 7.56 -2.40
CA GLY A 130 -17.82 7.70 -3.79
C GLY A 130 -17.71 9.17 -4.21
N THR A 131 -17.84 9.43 -5.51
CA THR A 131 -17.73 10.79 -6.07
C THR A 131 -18.97 11.22 -6.84
N GLY A 132 -19.21 12.53 -6.92
CA GLY A 132 -20.30 13.12 -7.73
C GLY A 132 -21.68 12.55 -7.41
N THR A 133 -22.33 11.98 -8.42
CA THR A 133 -23.69 11.42 -8.31
C THR A 133 -23.78 10.26 -7.31
N GLN A 134 -22.74 9.44 -7.15
CA GLN A 134 -22.75 8.34 -6.18
C GLN A 134 -22.96 8.84 -4.75
N LYS A 135 -22.33 9.98 -4.43
CA LYS A 135 -22.45 10.64 -3.13
C LYS A 135 -23.86 11.15 -2.87
N LEU A 136 -24.53 11.68 -3.88
CA LEU A 136 -25.93 12.12 -3.78
C LEU A 136 -26.87 10.93 -3.60
N ILE A 137 -26.69 9.87 -4.38
CA ILE A 137 -27.49 8.64 -4.29
C ILE A 137 -27.34 8.02 -2.89
N LEU A 138 -26.11 7.83 -2.41
CA LEU A 138 -25.87 7.23 -1.09
C LEU A 138 -26.46 8.08 0.04
N LYS A 139 -26.33 9.41 -0.02
CA LYS A 139 -26.96 10.30 0.96
C LYS A 139 -28.49 10.23 0.94
N PHE A 140 -29.09 9.99 -0.22
CA PHE A 140 -30.54 9.82 -0.35
C PHE A 140 -31.01 8.44 0.15
N LEU A 141 -30.22 7.39 -0.05
CA LEU A 141 -30.53 6.02 0.38
C LEU A 141 -30.30 5.78 1.88
N ILE A 142 -29.45 6.57 2.53
CA ILE A 142 -29.26 6.54 3.98
C ILE A 142 -30.49 7.19 4.62
N ASP A 143 -31.33 6.35 5.19
CA ASP A 143 -32.69 6.68 5.67
C ASP A 143 -32.74 7.15 7.13
N SER A 144 -31.60 7.11 7.84
CA SER A 144 -31.52 7.45 9.26
C SER A 144 -30.20 8.13 9.63
N GLU A 145 -30.27 8.99 10.65
CA GLU A 145 -29.10 9.67 11.20
C GLU A 145 -28.07 8.67 11.77
N ASP A 146 -28.54 7.57 12.36
CA ASP A 146 -27.68 6.51 12.91
C ASP A 146 -26.89 5.79 11.82
N SER A 147 -27.54 5.42 10.70
CA SER A 147 -26.86 4.85 9.53
C SER A 147 -25.83 5.83 8.93
N SER A 148 -26.13 7.12 8.92
CA SER A 148 -25.18 8.15 8.46
C SER A 148 -23.95 8.21 9.36
N LYS A 149 -24.15 8.25 10.69
CA LYS A 149 -23.06 8.27 11.67
C LYS A 149 -22.20 7.01 11.58
N GLU A 150 -22.81 5.85 11.39
CA GLU A 150 -22.06 4.59 11.23
C GLU A 150 -21.23 4.58 9.96
N MET A 151 -21.77 5.07 8.83
CA MET A 151 -21.02 5.19 7.58
C MET A 151 -19.85 6.17 7.69
N GLU A 152 -20.04 7.31 8.35
CA GLU A 152 -18.96 8.25 8.64
C GLU A 152 -17.88 7.63 9.53
N ARG A 153 -18.29 6.88 10.56
CA ARG A 153 -17.38 6.14 11.45
C ARG A 153 -16.56 5.10 10.69
N LEU A 154 -17.19 4.33 9.80
CA LEU A 154 -16.50 3.36 8.94
C LEU A 154 -15.54 4.04 7.97
N ASN A 155 -15.95 5.14 7.34
CA ASN A 155 -15.09 5.91 6.45
C ASN A 155 -13.86 6.46 7.19
N ALA A 156 -14.03 6.95 8.43
CA ALA A 156 -12.92 7.36 9.28
C ALA A 156 -11.98 6.18 9.60
N LYS A 157 -12.53 5.02 9.97
CA LYS A 157 -11.74 3.80 10.22
C LYS A 157 -10.97 3.31 9.01
N MET A 158 -11.54 3.39 7.80
CA MET A 158 -10.82 3.03 6.57
C MET A 158 -9.61 3.93 6.34
N ASN A 159 -9.76 5.22 6.59
CA ASN A 159 -8.67 6.19 6.45
C ASN A 159 -7.60 6.07 7.55
N THR A 160 -7.90 5.46 8.69
CA THR A 160 -6.91 5.19 9.75
C THR A 160 -6.35 3.77 9.74
N PHE A 161 -6.91 2.88 8.91
CA PHE A 161 -6.47 1.48 8.82
C PHE A 161 -5.02 1.35 8.34
N THR A 162 -4.59 2.26 7.47
CA THR A 162 -3.19 2.42 7.08
C THR A 162 -2.59 3.58 7.86
N THR A 163 -1.58 3.28 8.67
CA THR A 163 -0.95 4.22 9.60
C THR A 163 0.43 4.62 9.11
N TYR A 164 1.25 3.67 8.65
CA TYR A 164 2.59 3.95 8.15
C TYR A 164 2.76 3.59 6.67
N ALA A 165 3.72 4.22 6.01
CA ALA A 165 4.17 3.83 4.68
C ALA A 165 5.69 3.92 4.53
N LEU A 166 6.27 2.90 3.90
CA LEU A 166 7.62 2.95 3.32
C LEU A 166 7.48 3.33 1.85
N ILE A 167 8.21 4.34 1.42
CA ILE A 167 8.22 4.79 0.02
C ILE A 167 9.59 4.50 -0.58
N ILE A 168 9.56 3.95 -1.79
CA ILE A 168 10.72 3.49 -2.53
C ILE A 168 10.66 4.18 -3.89
N PRO A 169 11.29 5.37 -4.02
CA PRO A 169 11.49 6.00 -5.31
C PRO A 169 12.01 5.02 -6.38
N VAL A 170 11.53 5.17 -7.62
CA VAL A 170 12.02 4.40 -8.78
C VAL A 170 12.68 5.31 -9.80
N LYS A 171 13.95 5.07 -10.11
CA LYS A 171 14.75 5.88 -11.05
C LYS A 171 14.47 5.46 -12.49
N SER A 172 13.21 5.44 -12.88
CA SER A 172 12.73 5.05 -14.21
C SER A 172 11.39 5.72 -14.52
N ASP A 173 11.19 6.10 -15.78
CA ASP A 173 9.92 6.52 -16.37
C ASP A 173 9.20 5.37 -17.11
N ASP A 174 9.87 4.22 -17.27
CA ASP A 174 9.27 3.05 -17.91
C ASP A 174 8.29 2.36 -16.96
N SER A 175 7.00 2.57 -17.24
CA SER A 175 5.91 1.90 -16.53
C SER A 175 6.02 0.37 -16.50
N LYS A 176 6.52 -0.29 -17.56
CA LYS A 176 6.65 -1.76 -17.56
C LYS A 176 7.69 -2.22 -16.56
N MET A 177 8.82 -1.52 -16.50
CA MET A 177 9.85 -1.74 -15.48
C MET A 177 9.28 -1.53 -14.08
N VAL A 178 8.56 -0.43 -13.83
CA VAL A 178 7.97 -0.13 -12.52
C VAL A 178 6.98 -1.21 -12.11
N ASN A 179 6.13 -1.70 -13.02
CA ASN A 179 5.20 -2.80 -12.75
C ASN A 179 5.93 -4.10 -12.42
N ASN A 180 7.04 -4.38 -13.10
CA ASN A 180 7.84 -5.55 -12.79
C ASN A 180 8.50 -5.43 -11.41
N LEU A 181 8.98 -4.25 -11.03
CA LEU A 181 9.56 -4.01 -9.71
C LEU A 181 8.55 -4.11 -8.58
N GLU A 182 7.32 -3.62 -8.78
CA GLU A 182 6.20 -3.82 -7.86
C GLU A 182 5.94 -5.32 -7.65
N LYS A 183 5.83 -6.09 -8.74
CA LYS A 183 5.61 -7.53 -8.67
C LYS A 183 6.73 -8.24 -7.91
N GLN A 184 7.98 -7.93 -8.23
CA GLN A 184 9.14 -8.53 -7.56
C GLN A 184 9.18 -8.19 -6.06
N LEU A 185 8.89 -6.94 -5.69
CA LEU A 185 8.79 -6.52 -4.29
C LEU A 185 7.65 -7.25 -3.56
N GLY A 186 6.48 -7.35 -4.20
CA GLY A 186 5.34 -8.10 -3.70
C GLY A 186 5.68 -9.56 -3.40
N GLU A 187 6.17 -10.27 -4.41
CA GLU A 187 6.60 -11.67 -4.29
C GLU A 187 7.71 -11.87 -3.25
N TYR A 188 8.60 -10.89 -3.09
CA TYR A 188 9.65 -10.93 -2.07
C TYR A 188 9.07 -10.84 -0.65
N LEU A 189 8.10 -9.96 -0.42
CA LEU A 189 7.52 -9.69 0.89
C LEU A 189 6.49 -10.73 1.33
N ILE A 190 5.59 -11.20 0.44
CA ILE A 190 4.57 -12.20 0.80
C ILE A 190 5.17 -13.55 1.23
N LYS A 191 6.41 -13.84 0.82
CA LYS A 191 7.17 -15.03 1.24
C LYS A 191 7.74 -14.93 2.67
N ARG A 192 7.78 -13.72 3.23
CA ARG A 192 8.45 -13.41 4.51
C ARG A 192 7.50 -12.88 5.57
N TYR A 193 6.46 -12.17 5.15
CA TYR A 193 5.58 -11.42 6.03
C TYR A 193 4.12 -11.72 5.68
N PRO A 194 3.22 -11.75 6.68
CA PRO A 194 1.80 -11.69 6.42
C PRO A 194 1.41 -10.35 5.79
N VAL A 195 0.71 -10.39 4.66
CA VAL A 195 0.25 -9.21 3.90
C VAL A 195 -1.26 -9.27 3.75
N PHE A 196 -1.99 -8.29 4.29
CA PHE A 196 -3.46 -8.28 4.29
C PHE A 196 -4.02 -8.41 2.87
N ASN A 197 -3.68 -7.48 1.98
CA ASN A 197 -4.06 -7.55 0.57
C ASN A 197 -2.98 -8.33 -0.21
N TYR A 198 -2.94 -9.65 0.00
CA TYR A 198 -1.92 -10.56 -0.51
C TYR A 198 -1.62 -10.42 -2.03
N TYR A 199 -2.61 -10.04 -2.83
CA TYR A 199 -2.50 -9.92 -4.29
C TYR A 199 -2.31 -8.48 -4.79
N SER A 200 -2.01 -7.51 -3.91
CA SER A 200 -2.03 -6.09 -4.28
C SER A 200 -1.04 -5.71 -5.38
N HIS A 201 0.10 -6.40 -5.45
CA HIS A 201 1.17 -6.17 -6.44
C HIS A 201 0.90 -6.77 -7.82
N ASN A 202 -0.24 -7.42 -8.03
CA ASN A 202 -0.58 -8.10 -9.28
C ASN A 202 -1.57 -7.30 -10.17
N TRP A 203 -1.69 -5.97 -9.96
CA TRP A 203 -2.72 -5.12 -10.60
C TRP A 203 -2.21 -4.21 -11.73
#